data_AF-A0A0T7AN39-F1
#
_entry.id   AF-A0A0T7AN39-F1
#
_cell.length_a   1.000
_cell.length_b   1.000
_cell.length_c   1.000
_cell.angle_alpha   90.00
_cell.angle_beta   90.00
_cell.angle_gamma   90.00
#
_symmetry.space_group_name_H-M   'P 1'
#
loop_
_entity.id
_entity.type
_entity.pdbx_description
1 polymer ?
#
loop_
_entity_poly.entity_id
_entity_poly.type
_entity_poly.pdbx_seq_one_letter_code
_entity_poly.pdbx_strand_id
1 'polypeptide(L)'
;MTYLKKCLLTLVVALFANPMLVATYGQSSALYYNKVDNLKFGERISLRTNAMDWITLTPNFGLEYTLGNKSWNKWTLGVSGRINWNAQTKDLTYNVYDIYDGKVELRKYWHGKNPRRVFYWGVYGGANKFNIKFSEIGKKGNAFTGGLMVGTVTQLYGYQNGASLDLDLGINAGVVFAKYDEYRRDVINKQHVYTTVTPQNGYNITFSPLLYAVSTDVVKVGLTYHFGTKVANRYKKRQAVDESYRIELANKAYTKDTLRIAKEERKRAKHIERARNKRLKEYEKAKKQATKAEEKVAREAEKKKKGAKK
;
A
#
# COMPACT_ATOMS: atom_id res chain seq x y z
N MET A 1 3.68 34.84 -27.11
CA MET A 1 4.21 33.81 -26.18
C MET A 1 4.30 34.37 -24.74
N THR A 2 3.20 34.97 -24.24
CA THR A 2 3.25 35.93 -23.10
C THR A 2 2.21 35.67 -22.02
N TYR A 3 1.15 34.90 -22.29
CA TYR A 3 0.08 34.62 -21.32
C TYR A 3 0.37 33.43 -20.40
N LEU A 4 1.04 32.38 -20.90
CA LEU A 4 1.37 31.18 -20.12
C LEU A 4 2.33 31.48 -18.95
N LYS A 5 3.30 32.38 -19.17
CA LYS A 5 4.25 32.82 -18.14
C LYS A 5 3.57 33.65 -17.04
N LYS A 6 2.55 34.45 -17.40
CA LYS A 6 1.76 35.21 -16.42
C LYS A 6 0.89 34.30 -15.56
N CYS A 7 0.28 33.26 -16.12
CA CYS A 7 -0.49 32.27 -15.35
C CYS A 7 0.36 31.43 -14.39
N LEU A 8 1.58 31.04 -14.80
CA LEU A 8 2.47 30.29 -13.92
C LEU A 8 3.00 31.18 -12.78
N LEU A 9 3.33 32.43 -13.10
CA LEU A 9 3.75 33.42 -12.11
C LEU A 9 2.61 33.77 -11.15
N THR A 10 1.36 33.91 -11.61
CA THR A 10 0.22 34.15 -10.72
C THR A 10 -0.13 32.92 -9.88
N LEU A 11 0.12 31.70 -10.36
CA LEU A 11 -0.06 30.48 -9.55
C LEU A 11 1.02 30.33 -8.48
N VAL A 12 2.28 30.65 -8.82
CA VAL A 12 3.40 30.72 -7.87
C VAL A 12 3.16 31.85 -6.87
N VAL A 13 2.81 33.05 -7.32
CA VAL A 13 2.48 34.18 -6.44
C VAL A 13 1.21 33.90 -5.63
N ALA A 14 0.20 33.17 -6.12
CA ALA A 14 -0.94 32.77 -5.29
C ALA A 14 -0.57 31.71 -4.23
N LEU A 15 0.39 30.82 -4.53
CA LEU A 15 0.92 29.84 -3.60
C LEU A 15 1.87 30.46 -2.55
N PHE A 16 2.50 31.60 -2.84
CA PHE A 16 3.50 32.25 -1.97
C PHE A 16 3.10 33.61 -1.39
N ALA A 17 2.13 34.34 -1.97
CA ALA A 17 1.70 35.68 -1.54
C ALA A 17 0.41 35.69 -0.71
N ASN A 18 -0.25 34.54 -0.54
CA ASN A 18 -1.06 34.31 0.64
C ASN A 18 -0.13 33.69 1.67
N PRO A 19 0.45 34.47 2.59
CA PRO A 19 1.05 33.85 3.72
C PRO A 19 -0.16 33.34 4.50
N MET A 20 -0.44 32.04 4.42
CA MET A 20 -1.01 31.35 5.57
C MET A 20 0.02 31.51 6.69
N LEU A 21 0.09 32.72 7.27
CA LEU A 21 0.76 33.03 8.52
C LEU A 21 -0.05 32.31 9.59
N VAL A 22 0.08 30.99 9.62
CA VAL A 22 -0.36 30.20 10.75
C VAL A 22 0.69 30.45 11.81
N ALA A 23 0.46 31.53 12.56
CA ALA A 23 0.87 31.75 13.94
C ALA A 23 1.77 30.63 14.47
N THR A 24 3.08 30.81 14.28
CA THR A 24 4.12 29.93 14.82
C THR A 24 4.20 30.15 16.32
N TYR A 25 3.43 29.36 17.08
CA TYR A 25 3.56 29.24 18.52
C TYR A 25 3.91 27.79 18.88
N GLY A 26 4.77 27.61 19.88
CA GLY A 26 5.43 26.35 20.23
C GLY A 26 4.49 25.19 20.59
N GLN A 27 5.06 23.99 20.63
CA GLN A 27 4.39 22.71 20.91
C GLN A 27 3.45 22.77 22.13
N SER A 28 2.14 22.69 21.90
CA SER A 28 1.25 21.98 22.81
C SER A 28 1.04 20.57 22.27
N SER A 29 1.14 19.60 23.16
CA SER A 29 1.02 18.18 22.96
C SER A 29 -0.36 17.80 22.41
N ALA A 30 -0.57 17.92 21.10
CA ALA A 30 -1.76 17.35 20.46
C ALA A 30 -1.67 15.81 20.51
N LEU A 31 -2.38 15.28 21.49
CA LEU A 31 -2.42 13.88 21.92
C LEU A 31 -2.69 12.88 20.78
N TYR A 32 -2.05 11.73 20.91
CA TYR A 32 -2.39 10.50 20.20
C TYR A 32 -3.86 10.16 20.49
N TYR A 33 -4.74 10.34 19.50
CA TYR A 33 -6.18 10.18 19.69
C TYR A 33 -6.71 9.05 18.80
N ASN A 34 -7.44 8.11 19.39
CA ASN A 34 -8.00 6.94 18.73
C ASN A 34 -9.50 7.14 18.46
N LYS A 35 -9.86 8.13 17.62
CA LYS A 35 -11.24 8.35 17.19
C LYS A 35 -11.36 8.34 15.68
N VAL A 36 -12.53 7.92 15.19
CA VAL A 36 -12.85 7.96 13.76
C VAL A 36 -13.03 9.42 13.36
N ASP A 37 -11.98 10.01 12.81
CA ASP A 37 -12.07 11.33 12.20
C ASP A 37 -12.39 11.20 10.71
N ASN A 38 -13.34 12.02 10.27
CA ASN A 38 -13.63 12.20 8.86
C ASN A 38 -12.72 13.30 8.32
N LEU A 39 -11.84 12.95 7.39
CA LEU A 39 -10.92 13.87 6.73
C LEU A 39 -11.71 14.78 5.78
N LYS A 40 -11.56 16.10 5.90
CA LYS A 40 -12.06 17.05 4.89
C LYS A 40 -11.25 16.90 3.60
N PHE A 41 -11.77 17.41 2.48
CA PHE A 41 -11.11 17.26 1.17
C PHE A 41 -9.68 17.78 1.17
N GLY A 42 -9.44 18.99 1.71
CA GLY A 42 -8.10 19.58 1.79
C GLY A 42 -7.12 18.77 2.64
N GLU A 43 -7.62 18.09 3.68
CA GLU A 43 -6.77 17.28 4.58
C GLU A 43 -6.33 15.95 3.93
N ARG A 44 -7.00 15.54 2.85
CA ARG A 44 -6.63 14.32 2.10
C ARG A 44 -5.52 14.56 1.11
N ILE A 45 -5.20 15.82 0.84
CA ILE A 45 -4.12 16.22 -0.04
C ILE A 45 -2.84 16.29 0.80
N SER A 46 -1.73 15.88 0.21
CA SER A 46 -0.40 16.01 0.82
C SER A 46 0.59 16.38 -0.26
N LEU A 47 1.47 17.33 0.04
CA LEU A 47 2.52 17.76 -0.88
C LEU A 47 3.77 16.97 -0.61
N ARG A 48 4.43 16.53 -1.67
CA ARG A 48 5.66 15.75 -1.59
C ARG A 48 6.72 16.42 -2.40
N THR A 49 7.92 16.39 -1.87
CA THR A 49 9.09 16.82 -2.61
C THR A 49 10.29 15.97 -2.22
N ASN A 50 11.12 15.60 -3.19
CA ASN A 50 12.30 14.77 -3.03
C ASN A 50 13.51 15.67 -2.84
N ALA A 51 14.15 15.60 -1.68
CA ALA A 51 15.31 16.41 -1.35
C ALA A 51 16.52 16.04 -2.22
N MET A 52 16.65 14.77 -2.63
CA MET A 52 17.76 14.34 -3.49
C MET A 52 17.73 15.07 -4.85
N ASP A 53 16.55 15.25 -5.42
CA ASP A 53 16.43 15.91 -6.73
C ASP A 53 16.73 17.41 -6.63
N TRP A 54 16.38 18.05 -5.50
CA TRP A 54 16.77 19.43 -5.21
C TRP A 54 18.28 19.60 -5.12
N ILE A 55 19.01 18.62 -4.55
CA ILE A 55 20.48 18.62 -4.55
C ILE A 55 21.02 18.54 -5.98
N THR A 56 20.36 17.78 -6.86
CA THR A 56 20.70 17.72 -8.30
C THR A 56 20.09 18.84 -9.14
N LEU A 57 19.63 19.94 -8.51
CA LEU A 57 19.04 21.11 -9.16
C LEU A 57 17.84 20.78 -10.08
N THR A 58 17.14 19.68 -9.79
CA THR A 58 15.96 19.24 -10.54
C THR A 58 14.74 19.44 -9.65
N PRO A 59 14.07 20.61 -9.73
CA PRO A 59 12.92 20.86 -8.89
C PRO A 59 11.82 19.85 -9.20
N ASN A 60 11.20 19.36 -8.13
CA ASN A 60 10.19 18.32 -8.20
C ASN A 60 9.02 18.64 -7.29
N PHE A 61 7.83 18.25 -7.73
CA PHE A 61 6.61 18.45 -7.00
C PHE A 61 5.72 17.22 -7.11
N GLY A 62 5.23 16.75 -5.98
CA GLY A 62 4.29 15.65 -5.90
C GLY A 62 3.06 16.04 -5.11
N LEU A 63 1.92 15.55 -5.56
CA LEU A 63 0.65 15.64 -4.87
C LEU A 63 0.17 14.23 -4.57
N GLU A 64 -0.17 13.97 -3.32
CA GLU A 64 -0.73 12.72 -2.85
C GLU A 64 -2.16 12.93 -2.35
N TYR A 65 -3.06 12.03 -2.70
CA TYR A 65 -4.47 12.06 -2.35
C TYR A 65 -4.87 10.77 -1.63
N THR A 66 -5.44 10.89 -0.43
CA THR A 66 -5.93 9.73 0.34
C THR A 66 -7.30 9.28 -0.16
N LEU A 67 -7.41 8.01 -0.57
CA LEU A 67 -8.60 7.41 -1.19
C LEU A 67 -9.72 7.08 -0.19
N GLY A 68 -10.40 8.11 0.31
CA GLY A 68 -11.57 7.94 1.16
C GLY A 68 -11.68 8.99 2.25
N ASN A 69 -12.85 9.05 2.88
CA ASN A 69 -13.19 10.14 3.79
C ASN A 69 -12.76 9.88 5.24
N LYS A 70 -12.24 8.70 5.55
CA LYS A 70 -11.98 8.26 6.93
C LYS A 70 -10.49 8.19 7.20
N SER A 71 -10.07 8.62 8.40
CA SER A 71 -8.66 8.66 8.81
C SER A 71 -7.96 7.28 8.80
N TRP A 72 -8.71 6.18 8.96
CA TRP A 72 -8.15 4.82 8.92
C TRP A 72 -7.90 4.29 7.50
N ASN A 73 -8.31 5.00 6.45
CA ASN A 73 -8.05 4.54 5.09
C ASN A 73 -6.53 4.45 4.86
N LYS A 74 -6.10 3.40 4.18
CA LYS A 74 -4.68 3.04 4.00
C LYS A 74 -4.16 3.33 2.60
N TRP A 75 -5.04 3.60 1.65
CA TRP A 75 -4.70 3.73 0.25
C TRP A 75 -4.58 5.19 -0.15
N THR A 76 -3.50 5.53 -0.85
CA THR A 76 -3.31 6.85 -1.42
C THR A 76 -2.87 6.75 -2.87
N LEU A 77 -3.28 7.74 -3.66
CA LEU A 77 -2.91 7.92 -5.04
C LEU A 77 -2.07 9.19 -5.14
N GLY A 78 -0.85 9.06 -5.64
CA GLY A 78 0.09 10.15 -5.83
C GLY A 78 0.38 10.40 -7.30
N VAL A 79 0.57 11.66 -7.64
CA VAL A 79 1.12 12.09 -8.92
C VAL A 79 2.32 12.99 -8.60
N SER A 80 3.45 12.75 -9.23
CA SER A 80 4.65 13.56 -9.09
C SER A 80 5.25 13.91 -10.43
N GLY A 81 5.83 15.09 -10.51
CA GLY A 81 6.52 15.56 -11.70
C GLY A 81 7.85 16.21 -11.36
N ARG A 82 8.79 16.12 -12.30
CA ARG A 82 10.09 16.79 -12.26
C ARG A 82 10.25 17.65 -13.48
N ILE A 83 10.78 18.84 -13.27
CA ILE A 83 10.93 19.82 -14.34
C ILE A 83 12.31 20.43 -14.18
N ASN A 84 13.22 20.20 -15.13
CA ASN A 84 14.45 21.00 -15.17
C ASN A 84 14.22 22.33 -15.94
N TRP A 85 14.80 23.41 -15.42
CA TRP A 85 14.88 24.70 -16.08
C TRP A 85 16.05 24.66 -17.05
N ASN A 86 15.77 24.80 -18.35
CA ASN A 86 16.80 24.89 -19.38
C ASN A 86 17.55 26.22 -19.20
N ALA A 87 18.56 26.23 -18.33
CA ALA A 87 19.48 27.33 -18.19
C ALA A 87 20.46 27.25 -19.35
N GLN A 88 20.19 28.04 -20.39
CA GLN A 88 21.09 28.25 -21.50
C GLN A 88 22.34 28.96 -20.96
N THR A 89 23.29 28.18 -20.44
CA THR A 89 24.57 28.66 -19.98
C THR A 89 25.34 29.19 -21.19
N LYS A 90 25.80 30.45 -21.12
CA LYS A 90 26.71 31.02 -22.12
C LYS A 90 28.08 30.33 -22.09
N ASP A 91 28.37 29.57 -21.03
CA ASP A 91 29.57 28.78 -20.86
C ASP A 91 29.44 27.34 -21.40
N LEU A 92 30.54 26.86 -21.98
CA LEU A 92 30.72 25.54 -22.56
C LEU A 92 30.69 24.44 -21.49
N THR A 93 29.54 24.19 -20.89
CA THR A 93 29.45 23.15 -19.86
C THR A 93 29.54 21.77 -20.52
N TYR A 94 30.56 20.98 -20.15
CA TYR A 94 30.81 19.63 -20.68
C TYR A 94 29.68 18.64 -20.30
N ASN A 95 29.09 18.86 -19.12
CA ASN A 95 28.02 18.04 -18.56
C ASN A 95 26.63 18.65 -18.83
N VAL A 96 25.67 17.80 -19.22
CA VAL A 96 24.27 18.19 -19.45
C VAL A 96 23.37 17.24 -18.64
N TYR A 97 22.39 17.77 -17.92
CA TYR A 97 21.49 16.97 -17.09
C TYR A 97 20.08 17.57 -17.12
N ASP A 98 19.31 17.27 -18.18
CA ASP A 98 17.92 17.71 -18.29
C ASP A 98 16.96 16.53 -18.19
N ILE A 99 16.00 16.61 -17.28
CA ILE A 99 15.01 15.57 -17.06
C ILE A 99 13.62 16.21 -16.93
N TYR A 100 12.67 15.60 -17.62
CA TYR A 100 11.24 15.82 -17.42
C TYR A 100 10.61 14.47 -17.09
N ASP A 101 10.05 14.36 -15.88
CA ASP A 101 9.47 13.12 -15.37
C ASP A 101 8.02 13.38 -14.98
N GLY A 102 7.15 12.43 -15.29
CA GLY A 102 5.78 12.36 -14.79
C GLY A 102 5.51 10.96 -14.29
N LYS A 103 5.22 10.83 -12.99
CA LYS A 103 5.06 9.54 -12.30
C LYS A 103 3.75 9.50 -11.53
N VAL A 104 3.06 8.38 -11.64
CA VAL A 104 1.86 8.05 -10.87
C VAL A 104 2.20 6.93 -9.90
N GLU A 105 1.74 7.05 -8.67
CA GLU A 105 2.08 6.16 -7.57
C GLU A 105 0.81 5.74 -6.83
N LEU A 106 0.64 4.44 -6.58
CA LEU A 106 -0.41 3.93 -5.70
C LEU A 106 0.25 3.33 -4.46
N ARG A 107 -0.06 3.85 -3.28
CA ARG A 107 0.58 3.47 -2.02
C ARG A 107 -0.43 2.90 -1.04
N LYS A 108 0.01 1.91 -0.26
CA LYS A 108 -0.72 1.36 0.87
C LYS A 108 0.12 1.50 2.13
N TYR A 109 -0.43 2.20 3.13
CA TYR A 109 0.24 2.47 4.40
C TYR A 109 -0.18 1.51 5.52
N TRP A 110 0.74 1.28 6.46
CA TRP A 110 0.47 0.68 7.76
C TRP A 110 1.37 1.26 8.84
N HIS A 111 0.89 1.25 10.06
CA HIS A 111 1.71 1.69 11.20
C HIS A 111 2.70 0.63 11.64
N GLY A 112 3.88 1.10 12.05
CA GLY A 112 4.81 0.32 12.86
C GLY A 112 4.40 0.28 14.34
N LYS A 113 5.33 -0.15 15.19
CA LYS A 113 5.16 -0.09 16.67
C LYS A 113 5.15 1.34 17.19
N ASN A 114 5.90 2.25 16.54
CA ASN A 114 5.94 3.67 16.89
C ASN A 114 4.81 4.41 16.15
N PRO A 115 3.91 5.13 16.85
CA PRO A 115 2.82 5.84 16.19
C PRO A 115 3.31 6.93 15.23
N ARG A 116 4.48 7.52 15.43
CA ARG A 116 5.04 8.56 14.54
C ARG A 116 5.64 8.02 13.24
N ARG A 117 5.69 6.69 13.08
CA ARG A 117 6.29 6.03 11.93
C ARG A 117 5.27 5.15 11.22
N VAL A 118 5.05 5.43 9.95
CA VAL A 118 4.28 4.59 9.04
C VAL A 118 5.20 3.99 7.99
N PHE A 119 4.83 2.81 7.53
CA PHE A 119 5.48 2.12 6.44
C PHE A 119 4.51 2.06 5.26
N TYR A 120 5.06 2.02 4.06
CA TYR A 120 4.26 1.86 2.85
C TYR A 120 4.91 0.88 1.89
N TRP A 121 4.05 0.31 1.06
CA TRP A 121 4.40 -0.40 -0.15
C TRP A 121 3.49 0.11 -1.25
N GLY A 122 3.94 0.06 -2.48
CA GLY A 122 3.18 0.59 -3.58
C GLY A 122 3.70 0.15 -4.93
N VAL A 123 2.96 0.56 -5.94
CA VAL A 123 3.32 0.42 -7.35
C VAL A 123 3.46 1.81 -7.95
N TYR A 124 4.38 1.96 -8.90
CA TYR A 124 4.46 3.18 -9.69
C TYR A 124 4.56 2.87 -11.18
N GLY A 125 4.14 3.85 -11.97
CA GLY A 125 4.37 3.93 -13.40
C GLY A 125 4.67 5.37 -13.77
N GLY A 126 5.62 5.59 -14.65
CA GLY A 126 6.02 6.93 -15.08
C GLY A 126 6.54 6.97 -16.50
N ALA A 127 6.55 8.19 -17.04
CA ALA A 127 7.12 8.51 -18.33
C ALA A 127 8.13 9.64 -18.15
N ASN A 128 9.29 9.47 -18.75
CA ASN A 128 10.47 10.27 -18.59
C ASN A 128 10.99 10.72 -19.95
N LYS A 129 11.46 11.96 -20.02
CA LYS A 129 12.26 12.47 -21.13
C LYS A 129 13.56 12.97 -20.54
N PHE A 130 14.68 12.43 -21.01
CA PHE A 130 15.99 12.67 -20.44
C PHE A 130 16.99 13.14 -21.50
N ASN A 131 17.93 13.95 -21.08
CA ASN A 131 19.12 14.35 -21.82
C ASN A 131 20.28 14.43 -20.83
N ILE A 132 21.12 13.40 -20.82
CA ILE A 132 22.18 13.24 -19.84
C ILE A 132 23.51 13.09 -20.57
N LYS A 133 24.48 13.94 -20.24
CA LYS A 133 25.86 13.83 -20.71
C LYS A 133 26.79 14.03 -19.52
N PHE A 134 27.46 12.96 -19.11
CA PHE A 134 28.51 12.96 -18.07
C PHE A 134 29.87 12.49 -18.61
N SER A 135 29.92 11.99 -19.84
CA SER A 135 31.12 11.46 -20.50
C SER A 135 31.20 12.03 -21.93
N GLU A 136 32.14 11.53 -22.74
CA GLU A 136 32.34 11.95 -24.13
C GLU A 136 31.07 11.74 -24.98
N ILE A 137 30.27 10.74 -24.61
CA ILE A 137 28.98 10.37 -25.19
C ILE A 137 27.84 10.73 -24.23
N GLY A 138 26.88 11.52 -24.70
CA GLY A 138 25.62 11.82 -24.05
C GLY A 138 24.48 10.93 -24.54
N LYS A 139 23.46 10.74 -23.71
CA LYS A 139 22.25 9.95 -24.00
C LYS A 139 21.02 10.84 -23.91
N LYS A 140 20.24 10.90 -24.99
CA LYS A 140 19.00 11.69 -25.06
C LYS A 140 17.86 10.82 -25.53
N GLY A 141 16.73 10.83 -24.83
CA GLY A 141 15.65 9.92 -25.14
C GLY A 141 14.41 10.04 -24.28
N ASN A 142 13.49 9.11 -24.50
CA ASN A 142 12.30 8.91 -23.68
C ASN A 142 12.41 7.55 -22.98
N ALA A 143 11.92 7.46 -21.75
CA ALA A 143 11.83 6.22 -21.00
C ALA A 143 10.45 6.07 -20.36
N PHE A 144 9.95 4.84 -20.31
CA PHE A 144 8.85 4.45 -19.45
C PHE A 144 9.40 3.62 -18.31
N THR A 145 8.95 3.91 -17.10
CA THR A 145 9.36 3.19 -15.91
C THR A 145 8.17 2.66 -15.16
N GLY A 146 8.34 1.48 -14.56
CA GLY A 146 7.30 0.89 -13.74
C GLY A 146 7.89 -0.08 -12.74
N GLY A 147 7.35 -0.11 -11.53
CA GLY A 147 7.95 -0.91 -10.48
C GLY A 147 7.22 -0.91 -9.16
N LEU A 148 7.88 -1.50 -8.17
CA LEU A 148 7.45 -1.55 -6.78
C LEU A 148 8.21 -0.50 -5.98
N MET A 149 7.54 0.07 -4.98
CA MET A 149 8.15 0.93 -3.99
C MET A 149 7.87 0.40 -2.60
N VAL A 150 8.85 0.56 -1.71
CA VAL A 150 8.70 0.31 -0.29
C VAL A 150 9.39 1.42 0.48
N GLY A 151 8.85 1.80 1.63
CA GLY A 151 9.46 2.87 2.39
C GLY A 151 8.80 3.13 3.73
N THR A 152 9.29 4.16 4.40
CA THR A 152 8.80 4.62 5.68
C THR A 152 8.67 6.13 5.69
N VAL A 153 7.57 6.62 6.27
CA VAL A 153 7.36 8.03 6.54
C VAL A 153 7.40 8.24 8.06
N THR A 154 8.27 9.13 8.52
CA THR A 154 8.43 9.46 9.93
C THR A 154 8.11 10.93 10.14
N GLN A 155 7.27 11.23 11.13
CA GLN A 155 6.93 12.61 11.46
C GLN A 155 8.13 13.37 12.03
N LEU A 156 8.55 14.43 11.35
CA LEU A 156 9.61 15.34 11.82
C LEU A 156 9.02 16.44 12.68
N TYR A 157 7.98 17.10 12.17
CA TYR A 157 7.38 18.25 12.83
C TYR A 157 5.86 18.21 12.71
N GLY A 158 5.16 18.57 13.78
CA GLY A 158 3.71 18.67 13.79
C GLY A 158 3.28 20.11 14.08
N TYR A 159 2.59 20.73 13.14
CA TYR A 159 2.03 22.06 13.28
C TYR A 159 0.80 22.05 14.20
N GLN A 160 0.48 23.22 14.75
CA GLN A 160 -0.67 23.38 15.65
C GLN A 160 -2.02 23.28 14.93
N ASN A 161 -2.08 23.64 13.65
CA ASN A 161 -3.26 23.48 12.78
C ASN A 161 -3.61 22.01 12.44
N GLY A 162 -2.91 21.06 13.05
CA GLY A 162 -3.03 19.64 12.79
C GLY A 162 -2.05 19.11 11.75
N ALA A 163 -1.56 19.95 10.83
CA ALA A 163 -0.65 19.55 9.73
C ALA A 163 0.66 18.93 10.24
N SER A 164 1.34 18.18 9.39
CA SER A 164 2.67 17.64 9.70
C SER A 164 3.63 17.75 8.53
N LEU A 165 4.90 18.01 8.87
CA LEU A 165 6.04 17.84 7.98
C LEU A 165 6.72 16.52 8.34
N ASP A 166 6.83 15.64 7.37
CA ASP A 166 7.24 14.26 7.57
C ASP A 166 8.39 13.90 6.62
N LEU A 167 9.33 13.12 7.11
CA LEU A 167 10.45 12.57 6.33
C LEU A 167 10.00 11.29 5.64
N ASP A 168 10.09 11.23 4.32
CA ASP A 168 9.81 10.07 3.47
C ASP A 168 11.14 9.42 3.05
N LEU A 169 11.38 8.19 3.50
CA LEU A 169 12.52 7.36 3.12
C LEU A 169 12.02 6.16 2.35
N GLY A 170 12.42 6.01 1.09
CA GLY A 170 11.92 4.96 0.21
C GLY A 170 12.99 4.32 -0.64
N ILE A 171 12.70 3.10 -1.07
CA ILE A 171 13.45 2.36 -2.09
C ILE A 171 12.47 1.99 -3.21
N ASN A 172 12.87 2.28 -4.44
CA ASN A 172 12.11 1.93 -5.64
C ASN A 172 12.92 0.91 -6.45
N ALA A 173 12.23 -0.10 -6.98
CA ALA A 173 12.82 -1.07 -7.89
C ALA A 173 11.81 -1.41 -9.00
N GLY A 174 12.27 -1.48 -10.25
CA GLY A 174 11.38 -1.65 -11.39
C GLY A 174 12.08 -2.00 -12.69
N VAL A 175 11.35 -1.83 -13.78
CA VAL A 175 11.82 -1.97 -15.15
C VAL A 175 11.81 -0.61 -15.84
N VAL A 176 12.80 -0.40 -16.72
CA VAL A 176 12.96 0.83 -17.51
C VAL A 176 12.99 0.44 -18.98
N PHE A 177 11.98 0.87 -19.72
CA PHE A 177 11.92 0.78 -21.16
C PHE A 177 12.38 2.10 -21.73
N ALA A 178 13.58 2.14 -22.32
CA ALA A 178 14.16 3.37 -22.82
C ALA A 178 14.36 3.32 -24.34
N LYS A 179 14.12 4.46 -24.98
CA LYS A 179 14.48 4.75 -26.36
C LYS A 179 15.37 5.99 -26.33
N TYR A 180 16.65 5.84 -26.65
CA TYR A 180 17.61 6.93 -26.61
C TYR A 180 18.58 6.92 -27.77
N ASP A 181 19.00 8.12 -28.17
CA ASP A 181 20.14 8.38 -29.03
C ASP A 181 21.40 8.57 -28.19
N GLU A 182 22.51 8.07 -28.69
CA GLU A 182 23.84 8.40 -28.18
C GLU A 182 24.45 9.50 -29.06
N TYR A 183 24.84 10.62 -28.45
CA TYR A 183 25.43 11.76 -29.15
C TYR A 183 26.81 12.09 -28.60
N ARG A 184 27.74 12.42 -29.48
CA ARG A 184 29.01 13.07 -29.14
C ARG A 184 28.86 14.57 -29.42
N ARG A 185 29.48 15.40 -28.58
CA ARG A 185 29.53 16.84 -28.82
C ARG A 185 30.90 17.17 -29.37
N ASP A 186 30.98 17.37 -30.67
CA ASP A 186 32.22 17.77 -31.35
C ASP A 186 32.25 19.29 -31.51
N VAL A 187 33.43 19.89 -31.38
CA VAL A 187 33.63 21.32 -31.59
C VAL A 187 34.12 21.50 -33.02
N ILE A 188 33.24 21.98 -33.90
CA ILE A 188 33.58 22.31 -35.28
C ILE A 188 33.38 23.81 -35.45
N ASN A 189 34.44 24.55 -35.82
CA ASN A 189 34.39 26.00 -36.07
C ASN A 189 33.80 26.84 -34.92
N LYS A 190 34.23 26.59 -33.68
CA LYS A 190 33.74 27.29 -32.46
C LYS A 190 32.23 27.15 -32.22
N GLN A 191 31.53 26.27 -32.94
CA GLN A 191 30.15 25.89 -32.72
C GLN A 191 30.07 24.41 -32.32
N HIS A 192 29.19 24.10 -31.37
CA HIS A 192 29.00 22.73 -30.93
C HIS A 192 28.03 22.00 -31.85
N VAL A 193 28.54 21.02 -32.59
CA VAL A 193 27.72 20.14 -33.42
C VAL A 193 27.45 18.85 -32.63
N TYR A 194 26.18 18.44 -32.59
CA TYR A 194 25.77 17.18 -31.99
C TYR A 194 25.88 16.09 -33.05
N THR A 195 26.87 15.20 -32.93
CA THR A 195 27.05 14.06 -33.83
C THR A 195 26.39 12.84 -33.19
N THR A 196 25.32 12.33 -33.79
CA THR A 196 24.68 11.08 -33.32
C THR A 196 25.60 9.90 -33.64
N VAL A 197 26.09 9.20 -32.62
CA VAL A 197 27.01 8.05 -32.74
C VAL A 197 26.24 6.76 -32.97
N THR A 198 25.12 6.60 -32.27
CA THR A 198 24.25 5.41 -32.37
C THR A 198 22.79 5.87 -32.50
N PRO A 199 22.13 5.62 -33.66
CA PRO A 199 20.74 6.02 -33.87
C PRO A 199 19.75 5.14 -33.09
N GLN A 200 18.63 5.73 -32.64
CA GLN A 200 17.59 5.02 -31.88
C GLN A 200 17.12 3.74 -32.57
N ASN A 201 17.13 2.61 -31.84
CA ASN A 201 16.48 1.38 -32.27
C ASN A 201 15.40 0.96 -31.26
N GLY A 202 14.17 1.45 -31.46
CA GLY A 202 12.99 1.06 -30.69
C GLY A 202 13.05 1.33 -29.17
N TYR A 203 12.07 0.81 -28.43
CA TYR A 203 12.10 0.77 -26.96
C TYR A 203 12.71 -0.55 -26.52
N ASN A 204 13.81 -0.50 -25.76
CA ASN A 204 14.46 -1.69 -25.21
C ASN A 204 14.49 -1.64 -23.69
N ILE A 205 14.40 -2.82 -23.06
CA ILE A 205 14.63 -2.97 -21.61
C ILE A 205 16.09 -2.61 -21.34
N THR A 206 16.31 -1.61 -20.49
CA THR A 206 17.66 -1.10 -20.21
C THR A 206 17.98 -1.17 -18.73
N PHE A 207 19.11 -1.80 -18.40
CA PHE A 207 19.66 -1.88 -17.02
C PHE A 207 20.88 -0.99 -16.81
N SER A 208 21.11 -0.02 -17.69
CA SER A 208 22.20 0.95 -17.56
C SER A 208 22.10 1.64 -16.18
N PRO A 209 23.09 1.47 -15.26
CA PRO A 209 22.95 1.88 -13.86
C PRO A 209 22.57 3.35 -13.67
N LEU A 210 23.18 4.24 -14.45
CA LEU A 210 22.88 5.69 -14.45
C LEU A 210 21.45 5.99 -14.89
N LEU A 211 21.01 5.43 -16.03
CA LEU A 211 19.67 5.65 -16.54
C LEU A 211 18.61 5.03 -15.62
N TYR A 212 18.92 3.86 -15.06
CA TYR A 212 18.07 3.19 -14.11
C TYR A 212 17.92 4.00 -12.82
N ALA A 213 19.02 4.46 -12.23
CA ALA A 213 19.03 5.27 -11.02
C ALA A 213 18.22 6.56 -11.19
N VAL A 214 18.41 7.26 -12.31
CA VAL A 214 17.72 8.51 -12.62
C VAL A 214 16.23 8.30 -12.92
N SER A 215 15.88 7.22 -13.61
CA SER A 215 14.49 7.01 -14.06
C SER A 215 13.60 6.32 -13.01
N THR A 216 14.19 5.63 -12.03
CA THR A 216 13.44 4.89 -10.99
C THR A 216 13.51 5.50 -9.60
N ASP A 217 14.45 6.42 -9.33
CA ASP A 217 14.75 6.93 -7.99
C ASP A 217 14.96 5.81 -7.00
N VAL A 218 16.00 5.00 -7.24
CA VAL A 218 16.27 3.80 -6.44
C VAL A 218 16.28 4.11 -4.95
N VAL A 219 16.82 5.27 -4.56
CA VAL A 219 16.77 5.79 -3.19
C VAL A 219 15.99 7.10 -3.19
N LYS A 220 14.91 7.14 -2.41
CA LYS A 220 14.07 8.32 -2.21
C LYS A 220 14.29 8.88 -0.81
N VAL A 221 14.65 10.16 -0.74
CA VAL A 221 14.71 10.93 0.52
C VAL A 221 13.91 12.20 0.31
N GLY A 222 12.66 12.22 0.76
CA GLY A 222 11.73 13.31 0.53
C GLY A 222 11.18 13.93 1.80
N LEU A 223 10.60 15.11 1.64
CA LEU A 223 9.76 15.77 2.63
C LEU A 223 8.32 15.71 2.14
N THR A 224 7.43 15.28 3.03
CA THR A 224 5.98 15.25 2.79
C THR A 224 5.30 16.19 3.76
N TYR A 225 4.51 17.12 3.23
CA TYR A 225 3.65 17.99 3.99
C TYR A 225 2.22 17.45 3.94
N HIS A 226 1.71 16.96 5.07
CA HIS A 226 0.32 16.54 5.21
C HIS A 226 -0.52 17.70 5.73
N PHE A 227 -1.57 18.08 4.99
CA PHE A 227 -2.54 19.06 5.46
C PHE A 227 -3.52 18.43 6.46
N GLY A 228 -3.86 19.12 7.55
CA GLY A 228 -4.79 18.60 8.56
C GLY A 228 -4.17 17.45 9.35
N THR A 229 -4.92 16.42 9.73
CA THR A 229 -4.48 15.40 10.71
C THR A 229 -3.04 14.86 10.53
N LYS A 230 -2.27 14.81 11.63
CA LYS A 230 -0.90 14.28 11.70
C LYS A 230 -0.82 12.83 11.24
N VAL A 231 0.32 12.43 10.67
CA VAL A 231 0.60 11.03 10.25
C VAL A 231 0.30 10.02 11.36
N ALA A 232 0.65 10.33 12.62
CA ALA A 232 0.42 9.42 13.75
C ALA A 232 -1.06 9.07 14.03
N ASN A 233 -1.99 9.88 13.50
CA ASN A 233 -3.42 9.65 13.64
C ASN A 233 -4.06 9.09 12.36
N ARG A 234 -3.35 9.03 11.23
CA ARG A 234 -3.82 8.48 9.93
C ARG A 234 -3.39 7.06 9.69
N TYR A 235 -4.10 6.28 8.87
CA TYR A 235 -3.72 4.90 8.48
C TYR A 235 -3.77 3.87 9.62
N LYS A 236 -4.50 4.18 10.71
CA LYS A 236 -4.72 3.25 11.83
C LYS A 236 -5.53 2.02 11.40
N LYS A 237 -5.39 0.91 12.13
CA LYS A 237 -6.26 -0.26 11.94
C LYS A 237 -7.69 0.14 12.31
N ARG A 238 -8.68 -0.18 11.47
CA ARG A 238 -10.10 0.14 11.73
C ARG A 238 -10.56 -0.33 13.12
N GLN A 239 -10.17 -1.53 13.53
CA GLN A 239 -10.49 -2.11 14.85
C GLN A 239 -10.02 -1.27 16.04
N ALA A 240 -8.95 -0.48 15.89
CA ALA A 240 -8.39 0.33 16.96
C ALA A 240 -9.08 1.69 17.11
N VAL A 241 -9.95 2.05 16.16
CA VAL A 241 -10.52 3.39 16.03
C VAL A 241 -12.05 3.35 15.98
N ASP A 242 -12.62 2.31 15.36
CA ASP A 242 -14.06 2.14 15.15
C ASP A 242 -14.62 1.07 16.12
N GLU A 243 -15.23 1.53 17.22
CA GLU A 243 -15.80 0.66 18.24
C GLU A 243 -17.00 -0.15 17.72
N SER A 244 -17.84 0.45 16.88
CA SER A 244 -18.99 -0.25 16.28
C SER A 244 -18.54 -1.46 15.46
N TYR A 245 -17.45 -1.30 14.71
CA TYR A 245 -16.84 -2.39 13.95
C TYR A 245 -16.25 -3.48 14.85
N ARG A 246 -15.69 -3.11 16.00
CA ARG A 246 -15.18 -4.06 17.00
C ARG A 246 -16.32 -4.89 17.59
N ILE A 247 -17.45 -4.25 17.93
CA ILE A 247 -18.65 -4.93 18.43
C ILE A 247 -19.22 -5.86 17.36
N GLU A 248 -19.32 -5.42 16.10
CA GLU A 248 -19.81 -6.26 15.00
C GLU A 248 -18.93 -7.50 14.80
N LEU A 249 -17.61 -7.35 14.86
CA LEU A 249 -16.67 -8.45 14.73
C LEU A 249 -16.79 -9.43 15.92
N ALA A 250 -16.93 -8.91 17.14
CA ALA A 250 -17.15 -9.71 18.34
C ALA A 250 -18.49 -10.48 18.26
N ASN A 251 -19.56 -9.84 17.81
CA ASN A 251 -20.86 -10.48 17.59
C ASN A 251 -20.77 -11.59 16.55
N LYS A 252 -20.07 -11.37 15.42
CA LYS A 252 -19.84 -12.40 14.40
C LYS A 252 -19.03 -13.58 14.94
N ALA A 253 -18.04 -13.32 15.79
CA ALA A 253 -17.26 -14.38 16.45
C ALA A 253 -18.15 -15.18 17.42
N TYR A 254 -18.92 -14.48 18.26
CA TYR A 254 -19.88 -15.08 19.18
C TYR A 254 -20.91 -15.95 18.45
N THR A 255 -21.49 -15.48 17.34
CA THR A 255 -22.41 -16.29 16.52
C THR A 255 -21.76 -17.56 15.96
N LYS A 256 -20.48 -17.50 15.57
CA LYS A 256 -19.75 -18.69 15.10
C LYS A 256 -19.53 -19.69 16.22
N ASP A 257 -19.18 -19.21 17.42
CA ASP A 257 -18.96 -20.07 18.58
C ASP A 257 -20.25 -20.75 19.05
N THR A 258 -21.37 -20.02 19.12
CA THR A 258 -22.67 -20.60 19.46
C THR A 258 -23.11 -21.66 18.45
N LEU A 259 -22.91 -21.42 17.14
CA LEU A 259 -23.17 -22.40 16.11
C LEU A 259 -22.26 -23.64 16.22
N ARG A 260 -21.01 -23.48 16.64
CA ARG A 260 -20.09 -24.60 16.87
C ARG A 260 -20.57 -25.45 18.06
N ILE A 261 -20.91 -24.81 19.17
CA ILE A 261 -21.43 -25.49 20.38
C ILE A 261 -22.71 -26.25 20.05
N ALA A 262 -23.68 -25.61 19.40
CA ALA A 262 -24.93 -26.26 19.01
C ALA A 262 -24.71 -27.47 18.06
N LYS A 263 -23.71 -27.40 17.17
CA LYS A 263 -23.33 -28.54 16.31
C LYS A 263 -22.72 -29.67 17.13
N GLU A 264 -21.88 -29.37 18.11
CA GLU A 264 -21.30 -30.38 19.00
C GLU A 264 -22.36 -31.05 19.86
N GLU A 265 -23.30 -30.29 20.42
CA GLU A 265 -24.44 -30.82 21.18
C GLU A 265 -25.30 -31.74 20.30
N ARG A 266 -25.63 -31.33 19.08
CA ARG A 266 -26.34 -32.20 18.12
C ARG A 266 -25.58 -33.48 17.82
N LYS A 267 -24.25 -33.42 17.68
CA LYS A 267 -23.43 -34.63 17.50
C LYS A 267 -23.49 -35.52 18.73
N ARG A 268 -23.33 -34.95 19.94
CA ARG A 268 -23.43 -35.69 21.21
C ARG A 268 -24.80 -36.35 21.37
N ALA A 269 -25.89 -35.62 21.09
CA ALA A 269 -27.25 -36.15 21.12
C ALA A 269 -27.42 -37.33 20.14
N LYS A 270 -26.92 -37.22 18.90
CA LYS A 270 -26.92 -38.33 17.93
C LYS A 270 -26.11 -39.53 18.41
N HIS A 271 -24.98 -39.32 19.08
CA HIS A 271 -24.18 -40.41 19.66
C HIS A 271 -24.93 -41.10 20.80
N ILE A 272 -25.56 -40.35 21.69
CA ILE A 272 -26.38 -40.89 22.79
C ILE A 272 -27.55 -41.67 22.23
N GLU A 273 -28.25 -41.13 21.22
CA GLU A 273 -29.38 -41.78 20.57
C GLU A 273 -28.97 -43.10 19.90
N ARG A 274 -27.84 -43.09 19.16
CA ARG A 274 -27.29 -44.32 18.55
C ARG A 274 -26.91 -45.36 19.60
N ALA A 275 -26.27 -44.95 20.69
CA ALA A 275 -25.92 -45.84 21.80
C ALA A 275 -27.17 -46.43 22.46
N ARG A 276 -28.20 -45.61 22.70
CA ARG A 276 -29.49 -46.04 23.24
C ARG A 276 -30.16 -47.06 22.31
N ASN A 277 -30.25 -46.77 21.02
CA ASN A 277 -30.86 -47.67 20.04
C ASN A 277 -30.11 -49.00 19.91
N LYS A 278 -28.77 -48.98 20.03
CA LYS A 278 -27.96 -50.20 20.07
C LYS A 278 -28.30 -51.06 21.30
N ARG A 279 -28.32 -50.45 22.49
CA ARG A 279 -28.70 -51.14 23.75
C ARG A 279 -30.13 -51.69 23.67
N LEU A 280 -31.07 -50.94 23.10
CA LEU A 280 -32.46 -51.40 22.95
C LEU A 280 -32.54 -52.65 22.07
N LYS A 281 -31.82 -52.67 20.93
CA LYS A 281 -31.74 -53.84 20.05
C LYS A 281 -31.10 -55.05 20.73
N GLU A 282 -30.07 -54.84 21.55
CA GLU A 282 -29.43 -55.91 22.34
C GLU A 282 -30.41 -56.47 23.38
N TYR A 283 -31.14 -55.61 24.09
CA TYR A 283 -32.19 -56.02 25.03
C TYR A 283 -33.32 -56.80 24.37
N GLU A 284 -33.82 -56.35 23.21
CA GLU A 284 -34.84 -57.08 22.44
C GLU A 284 -34.36 -58.45 21.98
N LYS A 285 -33.10 -58.56 21.53
CA LYS A 285 -32.49 -59.84 21.16
C LYS A 285 -32.39 -60.77 22.36
N ALA A 286 -31.93 -60.28 23.51
CA ALA A 286 -31.86 -61.05 24.75
C ALA A 286 -33.24 -61.55 25.19
N LYS A 287 -34.26 -60.67 25.15
CA LYS A 287 -35.65 -61.04 25.46
C LYS A 287 -36.18 -62.13 24.52
N LYS A 288 -35.95 -62.01 23.20
CA LYS A 288 -36.32 -63.04 22.22
C LYS A 288 -35.60 -64.38 22.44
N GLN A 289 -34.36 -64.36 22.93
CA GLN A 289 -33.63 -65.58 23.26
C GLN A 289 -34.17 -66.21 24.54
N ALA A 290 -34.46 -65.41 25.58
CA ALA A 290 -35.08 -65.88 26.81
C ALA A 290 -36.44 -66.54 26.55
N THR A 291 -37.33 -65.89 25.78
CA THR A 291 -38.63 -66.48 25.42
C THR A 291 -38.48 -67.78 24.62
N LYS A 292 -37.51 -67.86 23.69
CA LYS A 292 -37.22 -69.11 22.96
C LYS A 292 -36.67 -70.20 23.88
N ALA A 293 -35.87 -69.85 24.88
CA ALA A 293 -35.36 -70.81 25.87
C ALA A 293 -36.51 -71.31 26.76
N GLU A 294 -37.37 -70.43 27.24
CA GLU A 294 -38.58 -70.77 27.99
C GLU A 294 -39.51 -71.69 27.17
N GLU A 295 -39.76 -71.37 25.90
CA GLU A 295 -40.53 -72.25 25.00
C GLU A 295 -39.88 -73.63 24.81
N LYS A 296 -38.56 -73.70 24.68
CA LYS A 296 -37.84 -74.98 24.57
C LYS A 296 -38.00 -75.81 25.85
N VAL A 297 -37.80 -75.20 27.02
CA VAL A 297 -37.99 -75.85 28.31
C VAL A 297 -39.44 -76.33 28.47
N ALA A 298 -40.42 -75.51 28.08
CA ALA A 298 -41.83 -75.90 28.08
C ALA A 298 -42.12 -77.08 27.15
N ARG A 299 -41.59 -77.09 25.92
CA ARG A 299 -41.72 -78.21 24.98
C ARG A 299 -41.04 -79.48 25.48
N GLU A 300 -39.88 -79.38 26.11
CA GLU A 300 -39.18 -80.52 26.71
C GLU A 300 -39.95 -81.09 27.92
N ALA A 301 -40.52 -80.23 28.76
CA ALA A 301 -41.38 -80.63 29.86
C ALA A 301 -42.65 -81.35 29.36
N GLU A 302 -43.25 -80.87 28.26
CA GLU A 302 -44.42 -81.50 27.65
C GLU A 302 -44.08 -82.85 27.01
N LYS A 303 -42.92 -82.98 26.36
CA LYS A 303 -42.41 -84.25 25.83
C LYS A 303 -42.14 -85.28 26.94
N LYS A 304 -41.55 -84.87 28.07
CA LYS A 304 -41.35 -85.74 29.25
C LYS A 304 -42.69 -86.21 29.82
N LYS A 305 -43.71 -85.36 29.87
CA LYS A 305 -45.07 -85.74 30.30
C LYS A 305 -45.74 -86.74 29.34
N LYS A 306 -45.47 -86.66 28.03
CA LYS A 306 -45.99 -87.59 27.01
C LYS A 306 -45.21 -88.93 26.97
N GLY A 307 -43.92 -88.93 27.30
CA GLY A 307 -43.09 -90.13 27.38
C GLY A 307 -43.35 -91.02 28.60
N ALA A 308 -43.84 -90.46 29.72
CA ALA A 308 -44.20 -91.20 30.92
C ALA A 308 -45.58 -91.90 30.87
N LYS A 309 -46.26 -91.88 29.71
CA LYS A 309 -47.58 -92.47 29.46
C LYS A 309 -47.57 -93.69 28.53
N LYS A 310 -46.39 -94.28 28.27
CA LYS A 310 -46.24 -95.55 27.56
C LYS A 310 -45.74 -96.63 28.51
#